data_AF-A0A6M1YML3-F1
#
_entry.id   AF-A0A6M1YML3-F1
#
_cell.length_a   1.000
_cell.length_b   1.000
_cell.length_c   1.000
_cell.angle_alpha   90.00
_cell.angle_beta   90.00
_cell.angle_gamma   90.00
#
_symmetry.space_group_name_H-M   'P 1'
#
loop_
_entity.id
_entity.type
_entity.pdbx_description
1 polymer ?
#
loop_
_entity_poly.entity_id
_entity_poly.type
_entity_poly.pdbx_seq_one_letter_code
_entity_poly.pdbx_strand_id
1 'polypeptide(L)' 'MKKPVRNDPCVCGSGKKFKKCCERKMIGKKFMATKIEAPKTTSNIASFFQRQITQVNTNDTANNQTNENTPTKGSQ' A
#
# COMPACT_ATOMS: atom_id res chain seq x y z
N MET A 1 17.10 -7.53 18.45
CA MET A 1 17.39 -6.11 18.73
C MET A 1 16.17 -5.28 18.35
N LYS A 2 15.66 -4.43 19.25
CA LYS A 2 14.45 -3.62 19.02
C LYS A 2 14.81 -2.47 18.06
N LYS A 3 13.99 -2.22 17.03
CA LYS A 3 14.19 -1.06 16.14
C LYS A 3 13.95 0.23 16.95
N PRO A 4 14.86 1.21 16.88
CA PRO A 4 14.71 2.46 17.62
C PRO A 4 13.48 3.24 17.14
N VAL A 5 12.70 3.77 18.09
CA VAL A 5 11.53 4.61 17.77
C VAL A 5 12.01 6.00 17.35
N ARG A 6 11.29 6.63 16.41
CA ARG A 6 11.57 7.98 15.86
C ARG A 6 11.91 9.04 16.93
N ASN A 7 11.19 9.02 18.04
CA ASN A 7 11.31 10.05 19.08
C ASN A 7 12.29 9.69 20.22
N ASP A 8 12.75 8.44 20.29
CA ASP A 8 13.64 7.98 21.35
C ASP A 8 15.05 8.57 21.22
N PRO A 9 15.85 8.58 22.30
CA PRO A 9 17.26 8.90 22.23
C PRO A 9 17.98 8.04 21.19
N CYS A 10 18.84 8.66 20.40
CA CYS A 10 19.54 7.97 19.33
C CYS A 10 20.62 7.04 19.89
N VAL A 11 20.58 5.76 19.48
CA VAL A 11 21.50 4.69 19.92
C VAL A 11 22.99 4.94 19.60
N CYS A 12 23.31 5.98 18.81
CA CYS A 12 24.68 6.39 18.54
C CYS A 12 25.32 7.25 19.66
N GLY A 13 24.64 7.45 20.80
CA GLY A 13 25.16 8.20 21.94
C GLY A 13 25.10 9.73 21.81
N SER A 14 24.49 10.26 20.76
CA SER A 14 24.48 11.71 20.50
C SER A 14 23.53 12.54 21.41
N GLY A 15 22.71 11.91 22.24
CA GLY A 15 21.67 12.56 23.05
C GLY A 15 20.48 13.15 22.26
N LYS A 16 20.54 13.15 20.92
CA LYS A 16 19.47 13.67 20.05
C LYS A 16 18.38 12.62 19.82
N LYS A 17 17.15 13.03 19.53
CA LYS A 17 16.07 12.12 19.07
C LYS A 17 16.49 11.38 17.80
N PHE A 18 16.20 10.08 17.69
CA PHE A 18 16.59 9.22 16.56
C PHE A 18 16.26 9.86 15.21
N LYS A 19 15.06 10.45 15.08
CA LYS A 19 14.60 11.13 13.85
C LYS A 19 15.41 12.34 13.42
N LYS A 20 16.04 13.03 14.37
CA LYS A 20 16.89 14.19 14.08
C LYS A 20 18.35 13.80 13.90
N CYS A 21 18.72 12.54 14.18
CA CYS A 21 20.09 12.05 14.16
C CYS A 21 20.28 10.95 13.11
N CYS A 22 20.47 9.69 13.53
CA CYS A 22 20.83 8.58 12.64
C CYS A 22 19.76 8.24 11.61
N GLU A 23 18.46 8.47 11.90
CA GLU A 23 17.41 8.11 10.95
C GLU A 23 17.60 8.81 9.59
N ARG A 24 17.86 10.13 9.59
CA ARG A 24 18.08 10.92 8.37
C ARG A 24 19.44 10.67 7.73
N LYS A 25 20.41 10.15 8.49
CA LYS A 25 21.72 9.70 7.96
C LYS A 25 21.61 8.34 7.28
N MET A 26 20.73 7.46 7.78
CA MET A 26 20.54 6.08 7.31
C MET A 26 19.51 6.00 6.17
N ILE A 27 18.42 6.76 6.24
CA ILE A 27 17.46 6.90 5.14
C ILE A 27 17.97 8.02 4.23
N GLY A 28 18.79 7.65 3.25
CA GLY A 28 19.23 8.55 2.19
C GLY A 28 18.06 9.13 1.40
N LYS A 29 18.33 10.16 0.58
CA LYS A 29 17.38 11.00 -0.20
C LYS A 29 16.48 10.26 -1.23
N LYS A 30 16.33 8.94 -1.12
CA LYS A 30 15.61 8.06 -2.06
C LYS A 30 14.10 8.35 -2.19
N PHE A 31 13.53 9.11 -1.26
CA PHE A 31 12.10 9.44 -1.25
C PHE A 31 11.82 10.94 -1.39
N MET A 32 12.71 11.71 -2.03
CA MET A 32 12.36 13.08 -2.41
C MET A 32 11.23 13.01 -3.43
N ALA A 33 10.00 13.31 -2.98
CA ALA A 33 8.87 13.51 -3.86
C ALA A 33 9.15 14.76 -4.71
N THR A 34 9.69 14.57 -5.90
CA THR A 34 9.61 15.59 -6.93
C THR A 34 8.14 15.77 -7.24
N LYS A 35 7.67 17.02 -7.32
CA LYS A 35 6.33 17.33 -7.79
C LYS A 35 6.19 16.79 -9.21
N ILE A 36 5.57 15.61 -9.34
CA ILE A 36 5.21 15.06 -10.64
C ILE A 36 4.02 15.91 -11.09
N GLU A 37 4.29 16.87 -11.99
CA GLU A 37 3.23 17.43 -12.80
C GLU A 37 2.63 16.26 -13.59
N ALA A 38 1.31 16.08 -13.48
CA ALA A 38 0.63 14.89 -13.98
C ALA A 38 1.13 14.53 -15.39
N PRO A 39 1.61 13.29 -15.63
CA PRO A 39 2.05 12.90 -16.95
C PRO A 39 0.87 13.03 -17.91
N LYS A 40 0.99 13.92 -18.92
CA LYS A 40 -0.03 14.16 -19.96
C LYS A 40 -0.19 12.99 -20.95
N THR A 41 0.18 11.78 -20.54
CA THR A 41 0.10 10.57 -21.36
C THR A 41 -0.68 9.53 -20.57
N THR A 42 -1.99 9.52 -20.76
CA THR A 42 -2.89 8.45 -20.33
C THR A 42 -2.62 7.21 -21.17
N SER A 43 -1.49 6.55 -20.99
CA SER A 43 -1.32 5.18 -21.48
C SER A 43 -2.12 4.25 -20.57
N ASN A 44 -3.42 4.15 -20.88
CA ASN A 44 -4.34 3.06 -20.59
C ASN A 44 -4.07 2.24 -19.31
N ILE A 45 -4.18 2.88 -18.14
CA ILE A 45 -4.39 2.17 -16.86
C ILE A 45 -5.83 1.62 -16.75
N ALA A 46 -6.73 2.03 -17.64
CA ALA A 46 -8.11 1.57 -17.69
C ALA A 46 -8.25 0.05 -17.84
N SER A 47 -7.27 -0.63 -18.45
CA SER A 47 -7.24 -2.09 -18.62
C SER A 47 -7.09 -2.86 -17.31
N PHE A 48 -6.52 -2.26 -16.26
CA PHE A 48 -6.36 -2.92 -14.97
C PHE A 48 -7.67 -3.01 -14.16
N PHE A 49 -8.70 -2.23 -14.53
CA PHE A 49 -9.98 -2.19 -13.82
C PHE A 49 -11.16 -2.72 -14.64
N GLN A 50 -10.93 -3.27 -15.84
CA GLN A 50 -11.99 -3.87 -16.65
C GLN A 50 -12.25 -5.32 -16.23
N ARG A 51 -12.66 -5.51 -14.97
CA ARG A 51 -13.43 -6.69 -14.61
C ARG A 51 -14.81 -6.50 -15.24
N GLN A 52 -15.06 -7.19 -16.34
CA GLN A 52 -16.39 -7.24 -16.95
C GLN A 52 -17.35 -7.81 -15.91
N ILE A 53 -18.23 -6.97 -15.36
CA ILE A 53 -19.37 -7.45 -14.59
C ILE A 53 -20.39 -7.92 -15.62
N THR A 54 -20.38 -9.22 -15.92
CA THR A 54 -21.49 -9.85 -16.64
C THR A 54 -22.73 -9.69 -15.80
N GLN A 55 -23.69 -8.91 -16.27
CA GLN A 55 -25.00 -8.81 -15.64
C GLN A 55 -25.68 -10.18 -15.80
N VAL A 56 -25.77 -10.94 -14.72
CA VAL A 56 -26.55 -12.18 -14.68
C VAL A 56 -28.01 -11.77 -14.56
N ASN A 57 -28.78 -11.94 -15.64
CA ASN A 57 -30.23 -11.88 -15.57
C ASN A 57 -30.72 -13.12 -14.79
N THR A 58 -31.25 -12.91 -13.59
CA THR A 58 -31.64 -13.97 -12.65
C THR A 58 -32.97 -14.66 -12.98
N ASN A 59 -33.39 -14.72 -14.24
CA ASN A 59 -34.63 -15.41 -14.62
C ASN A 59 -34.41 -16.71 -15.39
N ASP A 60 -33.17 -17.04 -15.75
CA ASP A 60 -32.86 -18.34 -16.35
C ASP A 60 -32.37 -19.28 -15.25
N THR A 61 -33.34 -19.99 -14.66
CA THR A 61 -33.07 -21.23 -13.94
C THR A 61 -32.48 -22.23 -14.92
N ALA A 62 -31.16 -22.34 -14.98
CA ALA A 62 -30.43 -23.60 -15.13
C ALA A 62 -28.91 -23.38 -15.18
N ASN A 63 -28.23 -24.14 -14.32
CA ASN A 63 -26.82 -24.52 -14.37
C ASN A 63 -25.74 -23.53 -13.86
N ASN A 64 -25.50 -23.70 -12.54
CA ASN A 64 -24.26 -24.25 -11.97
C ASN A 64 -23.17 -23.25 -11.52
N GLN A 65 -22.78 -23.44 -10.24
CA GLN A 65 -21.58 -22.99 -9.52
C GLN A 65 -21.52 -21.56 -8.96
N THR A 66 -22.10 -21.40 -7.77
CA THR A 66 -21.64 -20.45 -6.74
C THR A 66 -20.26 -20.86 -6.21
N ASN A 67 -19.22 -20.06 -6.48
CA ASN A 67 -18.00 -20.07 -5.68
C ASN A 67 -18.00 -18.88 -4.70
N GLU A 68 -18.45 -19.12 -3.46
CA GLU A 68 -18.35 -18.11 -2.41
C GLU A 68 -16.97 -18.18 -1.75
N ASN A 69 -16.07 -17.26 -2.11
CA ASN A 69 -14.88 -16.96 -1.31
C ASN A 69 -15.27 -15.97 -0.21
N THR A 70 -15.58 -16.47 0.98
CA THR A 70 -15.78 -15.68 2.21
C THR A 70 -14.46 -15.15 2.79
N PRO A 71 -14.36 -13.87 3.17
CA PRO A 71 -13.24 -13.33 3.93
C PRO A 71 -13.51 -13.47 5.44
N THR A 72 -12.81 -14.37 6.13
CA THR A 72 -12.81 -14.41 7.60
C THR A 72 -11.73 -13.49 8.16
N LYS A 73 -12.17 -12.45 8.90
CA LYS A 73 -11.37 -11.76 9.91
C LYS A 73 -11.19 -12.67 11.13
N GLY A 74 -10.00 -12.68 11.72
CA GLY A 74 -9.74 -13.04 13.12
C GLY A 74 -8.42 -12.38 13.51
N SER A 75 -8.34 -11.39 14.40
CA SER A 75 -8.70 -11.37 15.83
C SER A 75 -8.11 -12.55 16.59
N GLN A 76 -6.95 -12.28 17.20
CA GLN A 76 -6.59 -12.71 18.55
C GLN A 76 -6.09 -11.47 19.29
#